data_AF-A0A6P7GL92-F1
#
_entry.id   AF-A0A6P7GL92-F1
#
_cell.length_a   1.000
_cell.length_b   1.000
_cell.length_c   1.000
_cell.angle_alpha   90.00
_cell.angle_beta   90.00
_cell.angle_gamma   90.00
#
_symmetry.space_group_name_H-M   'P 1'
#
loop_
_entity.id
_entity.type
_entity.pdbx_description
1 polymer ?
#
loop_
_entity_poly.entity_id
_entity_poly.type
_entity_poly.pdbx_seq_one_letter_code
_entity_poly.pdbx_strand_id
1 'polypeptide(L)'
;MVTIFIAIVAGSIKADVGNWKIDPAKLNETERAHAGEGGFMPFGVAGIMAGAAKCFYGFVGFDAVATTGEEAKNPQKDIPLAIVISLFIIFAAYFSISTVLTMALPYYQQVSIIILYCSKLLSKLLRLLNK
;
A
#
# COMPACT_ATOMS: atom_id res chain seq x y z
N MET A 1 10.01 -8.20 3.77
CA MET A 1 11.15 -7.43 3.21
C MET A 1 11.59 -7.93 1.84
N VAL A 2 11.82 -9.25 1.65
CA VAL A 2 12.17 -9.82 0.33
C VAL A 2 11.11 -9.53 -0.74
N THR A 3 9.82 -9.64 -0.42
CA THR A 3 8.71 -9.32 -1.33
C THR A 3 8.70 -7.87 -1.78
N ILE A 4 8.98 -6.94 -0.86
CA ILE A 4 9.07 -5.50 -1.12
C ILE A 4 10.24 -5.22 -2.06
N PHE A 5 11.38 -5.84 -1.81
CA PHE A 5 12.57 -5.69 -2.64
C PHE A 5 12.34 -6.18 -4.08
N ILE A 6 11.70 -7.35 -4.23
CA ILE A 6 11.30 -7.89 -5.55
C ILE A 6 10.31 -6.95 -6.25
N ALA A 7 9.33 -6.40 -5.53
CA ALA A 7 8.35 -5.47 -6.08
C ALA A 7 9.02 -4.16 -6.57
N ILE A 8 9.99 -3.63 -5.83
CA ILE A 8 10.77 -2.46 -6.21
C ILE A 8 11.59 -2.75 -7.47
N VAL A 9 12.29 -3.88 -7.54
CA VAL A 9 13.09 -4.26 -8.70
C VAL A 9 12.21 -4.49 -9.94
N ALA A 10 11.12 -5.26 -9.79
CA ALA A 10 10.21 -5.55 -10.89
C ALA A 10 9.48 -4.29 -11.39
N GLY A 11 9.08 -3.40 -10.49
CA GLY A 11 8.45 -2.14 -10.86
C GLY A 11 9.43 -1.16 -11.51
N SER A 12 10.71 -1.14 -11.09
CA SER A 12 11.74 -0.29 -11.69
C SER A 12 12.05 -0.67 -13.14
N ILE A 13 11.94 -1.95 -13.51
CA ILE A 13 12.15 -2.43 -14.89
C ILE A 13 11.04 -1.99 -15.85
N LYS A 14 9.87 -1.62 -15.33
CA LYS A 14 8.72 -1.10 -16.12
C LYS A 14 8.38 0.36 -15.82
N ALA A 15 9.27 1.07 -15.16
CA ALA A 15 9.00 2.43 -14.70
C ALA A 15 9.14 3.43 -15.85
N ASP A 16 8.04 4.10 -16.21
CA ASP A 16 8.00 5.13 -17.24
C ASP A 16 7.65 6.48 -16.60
N VAL A 17 8.59 7.43 -16.64
CA VAL A 17 8.44 8.75 -16.01
C VAL A 17 7.34 9.58 -16.70
N GLY A 18 6.97 9.25 -17.95
CA GLY A 18 5.89 9.91 -18.68
C GLY A 18 4.51 9.67 -18.07
N ASN A 19 4.38 8.62 -17.26
CA ASN A 19 3.15 8.20 -16.61
C ASN A 19 2.72 9.13 -15.45
N TRP A 20 3.55 10.11 -15.06
CA TRP A 20 3.19 11.16 -14.10
C TRP A 20 2.47 12.35 -14.77
N LYS A 21 2.68 12.57 -16.07
CA LYS A 21 2.08 13.68 -16.83
C LYS A 21 0.84 13.19 -17.59
N ILE A 22 -0.24 13.00 -16.85
CA ILE A 22 -1.51 12.60 -17.46
C ILE A 22 -2.37 13.86 -17.63
N ASP A 23 -2.82 14.08 -18.85
CA ASP A 23 -3.77 15.14 -19.18
C ASP A 23 -5.18 14.73 -18.73
N PRO A 24 -5.77 15.37 -17.71
CA PRO A 24 -7.07 14.98 -17.16
C PRO A 24 -8.22 15.14 -18.17
N ALA A 25 -7.98 15.83 -19.30
CA ALA A 25 -8.94 15.99 -20.39
C ALA A 25 -9.15 14.71 -21.24
N LYS A 26 -8.29 13.70 -21.11
CA LYS A 26 -8.38 12.42 -21.86
C LYS A 26 -8.99 11.26 -21.07
N LEU A 27 -9.38 11.48 -19.81
CA LEU A 27 -9.91 10.44 -18.93
C LEU A 27 -11.43 10.28 -19.14
N ASN A 28 -11.89 9.03 -19.26
CA ASN A 28 -13.33 8.73 -19.28
C ASN A 28 -13.96 9.06 -17.92
N GLU A 29 -15.29 9.27 -17.85
CA GLU A 29 -16.01 9.60 -16.59
C GLU A 29 -15.66 8.65 -15.44
N THR A 30 -15.53 7.34 -15.72
CA THR A 30 -15.16 6.32 -14.73
C THR A 30 -13.73 6.48 -14.20
N GLU A 31 -12.80 6.99 -15.00
CA GLU A 31 -11.40 7.22 -14.59
C GLU A 31 -11.26 8.55 -13.84
N ARG A 32 -12.07 9.57 -14.19
CA ARG A 32 -12.17 10.84 -13.45
C ARG A 32 -12.71 10.65 -12.03
N ALA A 33 -13.65 9.73 -11.84
CA ALA A 33 -14.17 9.38 -10.52
C ALA A 33 -13.08 8.79 -9.59
N HIS A 34 -12.13 8.03 -10.14
CA HIS A 34 -10.99 7.48 -9.41
C HIS A 34 -9.84 8.48 -9.24
N ALA A 35 -9.81 9.54 -10.06
CA ALA A 35 -8.80 10.58 -9.96
C ALA A 35 -9.06 11.58 -8.83
N GLY A 36 -10.32 11.70 -8.41
CA GLY A 36 -10.78 12.66 -7.41
C GLY A 36 -10.93 14.07 -8.01
N GLU A 37 -11.95 14.79 -7.56
CA GLU A 37 -12.14 16.19 -7.97
C GLU A 37 -11.42 17.11 -6.98
N GLY A 38 -10.62 18.07 -7.47
CA GLY A 38 -9.74 18.90 -6.64
C GLY A 38 -10.46 19.62 -5.49
N GLY A 39 -9.84 19.66 -4.31
CA GLY A 39 -10.36 20.28 -3.09
C GLY A 39 -9.77 19.66 -1.82
N PHE A 40 -10.29 20.02 -0.64
CA PHE A 40 -9.88 19.44 0.66
C PHE A 40 -10.31 17.97 0.82
N MET A 41 -11.36 17.54 0.10
CA MET A 41 -11.93 16.19 0.18
C MET A 41 -12.21 15.60 -1.21
N PRO A 42 -11.19 15.25 -1.99
CA PRO A 42 -11.34 14.79 -3.38
C PRO A 42 -12.11 13.46 -3.53
N PHE A 43 -12.21 12.68 -2.44
CA PHE A 43 -12.95 11.42 -2.36
C PHE A 43 -14.09 11.47 -1.32
N GLY A 44 -14.44 12.67 -0.84
CA GLY A 44 -15.44 12.87 0.22
C GLY A 44 -15.12 12.17 1.55
N VAL A 45 -16.11 12.10 2.42
CA VAL A 45 -16.03 11.45 3.75
C VAL A 45 -15.79 9.93 3.61
N ALA A 46 -16.32 9.32 2.55
CA ALA A 46 -16.11 7.91 2.26
C ALA A 46 -14.62 7.58 2.05
N GLY A 47 -13.89 8.43 1.32
CA GLY A 47 -12.43 8.28 1.15
C GLY A 47 -11.65 8.40 2.46
N ILE A 48 -12.05 9.33 3.33
CA ILE A 48 -11.44 9.51 4.66
C ILE A 48 -11.65 8.26 5.53
N MET A 49 -12.89 7.76 5.59
CA MET A 49 -13.21 6.54 6.35
C MET A 49 -12.46 5.32 5.83
N ALA A 50 -12.35 5.17 4.51
CA ALA A 50 -11.58 4.09 3.89
C ALA A 50 -10.07 4.19 4.20
N GLY A 51 -9.51 5.41 4.25
CA GLY A 51 -8.14 5.66 4.69
C GLY A 51 -7.94 5.31 6.16
N ALA A 52 -8.84 5.76 7.04
CA ALA A 52 -8.79 5.47 8.48
C ALA A 52 -8.87 3.96 8.76
N ALA A 53 -9.74 3.23 8.06
CA ALA A 53 -9.84 1.78 8.19
C ALA A 53 -8.52 1.05 7.86
N LYS A 54 -7.77 1.53 6.84
CA LYS A 54 -6.44 0.98 6.53
C LYS A 54 -5.43 1.26 7.63
N CYS A 55 -5.47 2.44 8.26
CA CYS A 55 -4.64 2.73 9.43
C CYS A 55 -4.97 1.80 10.60
N PHE A 56 -6.26 1.53 10.85
CA PHE A 56 -6.68 0.57 11.88
C PHE A 56 -6.13 -0.84 11.64
N TYR A 57 -6.09 -1.29 10.38
CA TYR A 57 -5.53 -2.59 10.02
C TYR A 57 -4.04 -2.72 10.40
N GLY A 58 -3.31 -1.61 10.47
CA GLY A 58 -1.91 -1.59 10.92
C GLY A 58 -1.70 -1.92 12.40
N PHE A 59 -2.74 -1.87 13.23
CA PHE A 59 -2.66 -2.24 14.65
C PHE A 59 -2.85 -3.74 14.89
N VAL A 60 -3.21 -4.51 13.86
CA VAL A 60 -3.35 -5.97 13.95
C VAL A 60 -1.96 -6.57 14.16
N GLY A 61 -1.70 -7.08 15.37
CA GLY A 61 -0.41 -7.65 15.76
C GLY A 61 0.28 -6.97 16.95
N PHE A 62 -0.35 -5.97 17.58
CA PHE A 62 0.17 -5.36 18.81
C PHE A 62 0.40 -6.38 19.95
N ASP A 63 -0.39 -7.45 20.00
CA ASP A 63 -0.25 -8.52 20.99
C ASP A 63 1.13 -9.19 20.94
N ALA A 64 1.72 -9.33 19.75
CA ALA A 64 3.07 -9.89 19.59
C ALA A 64 4.15 -8.93 20.11
N VAL A 65 3.95 -7.61 20.02
CA VAL A 65 4.88 -6.62 20.57
C VAL A 65 4.85 -6.66 22.10
N ALA A 66 3.66 -6.88 22.69
CA ALA A 66 3.49 -6.99 24.13
C ALA A 66 4.23 -8.22 24.71
N THR A 67 4.12 -9.39 24.07
CA THR A 67 4.82 -10.61 24.54
C THR A 67 6.34 -10.50 24.39
N THR A 68 6.82 -9.95 23.28
CA THR A 68 8.27 -9.76 23.06
C THR A 68 8.86 -8.67 23.98
N GLY A 69 8.01 -7.81 24.55
CA GLY A 69 8.41 -6.81 25.54
C GLY A 69 8.85 -7.42 26.88
N GLU A 70 8.35 -8.60 27.24
CA GLU A 70 8.75 -9.31 28.46
C GLU A 70 10.16 -9.91 28.38
N GLU A 71 10.64 -10.17 27.16
CA GLU A 71 12.00 -10.67 26.88
C GLU A 71 13.03 -9.53 26.72
N ALA A 72 12.59 -8.27 26.72
CA ALA A 72 13.46 -7.12 26.57
C ALA A 72 14.23 -6.82 27.86
N LYS A 73 15.56 -6.68 27.75
CA LYS A 73 16.45 -6.43 28.88
C LYS A 73 16.18 -5.09 29.58
N ASN A 74 15.85 -4.04 28.81
CA ASN A 74 15.42 -2.74 29.30
C ASN A 74 14.14 -2.26 28.59
N PRO A 75 12.95 -2.73 29.01
CA PRO A 75 11.71 -2.49 28.29
C PRO A 75 11.35 -1.00 28.18
N GLN A 76 11.73 -0.19 29.17
CA GLN A 76 11.43 1.25 29.23
C GLN A 76 12.13 2.08 28.13
N LYS A 77 13.22 1.57 27.55
CA LYS A 77 13.97 2.26 26.48
C LYS A 77 14.02 1.48 25.18
N ASP A 78 14.14 0.16 25.26
CA ASP A 78 14.31 -0.68 24.07
C ASP A 78 12.99 -0.81 23.29
N ILE A 79 11.85 -0.89 23.97
CA ILE A 79 10.54 -1.00 23.31
C ILE A 79 10.20 0.29 22.54
N PRO A 80 10.28 1.51 23.11
CA PRO A 80 10.03 2.73 22.35
C PRO A 80 11.02 2.91 21.18
N LEU A 81 12.30 2.59 21.39
CA LEU A 81 13.32 2.72 20.35
C LEU A 81 13.05 1.76 19.18
N ALA A 82 12.69 0.50 19.47
CA ALA A 82 12.33 -0.48 18.45
C ALA A 82 11.10 -0.05 17.63
N ILE A 83 10.09 0.55 18.28
CA ILE A 83 8.91 1.07 17.59
C ILE A 83 9.29 2.21 16.63
N VAL A 84 10.12 3.16 17.05
CA VAL A 84 10.55 4.28 16.18
C VAL A 84 11.37 3.77 14.99
N ILE A 85 12.32 2.86 15.23
CA ILE A 85 13.15 2.30 14.17
C ILE A 85 12.30 1.50 13.18
N SER A 86 11.38 0.66 13.67
CA SER A 86 10.48 -0.11 12.80
C SER A 86 9.54 0.81 12.00
N LEU A 87 8.98 1.85 12.61
CA LEU A 87 8.17 2.86 11.92
C LEU A 87 8.96 3.51 10.77
N PHE A 88 10.21 3.88 11.00
CA PHE A 88 11.06 4.50 9.98
C PHE A 88 11.34 3.55 8.80
N ILE A 89 11.69 2.29 9.09
CA ILE A 89 11.93 1.27 8.07
C ILE A 89 10.65 1.01 7.26
N ILE A 90 9.52 0.87 7.94
CA ILE A 90 8.21 0.66 7.33
C ILE A 90 7.84 1.85 6.44
N PHE A 91 7.99 3.07 6.93
CA PHE A 91 7.76 4.29 6.16
C PHE A 91 8.59 4.32 4.88
N ALA A 92 9.90 4.09 4.98
CA ALA A 92 10.80 4.08 3.82
C ALA A 92 10.41 2.98 2.80
N ALA A 93 10.06 1.79 3.29
CA ALA A 93 9.64 0.68 2.44
C ALA A 93 8.32 0.99 1.69
N TYR A 94 7.30 1.49 2.39
CA TYR A 94 6.03 1.86 1.77
C TYR A 94 6.17 3.05 0.82
N PHE A 95 6.96 4.05 1.17
CA PHE A 95 7.26 5.19 0.29
C PHE A 95 7.92 4.74 -1.01
N SER A 96 8.89 3.82 -0.92
CA SER A 96 9.59 3.25 -2.09
C SER A 96 8.62 2.49 -3.00
N ILE A 97 7.75 1.65 -2.43
CA ILE A 97 6.72 0.92 -3.18
C ILE A 97 5.75 1.89 -3.86
N SER A 98 5.25 2.88 -3.12
CA SER A 98 4.30 3.85 -3.66
C SER A 98 4.91 4.62 -4.84
N THR A 99 6.17 5.01 -4.73
CA THR A 99 6.88 5.74 -5.79
C THR A 99 7.03 4.88 -7.04
N VAL A 100 7.50 3.64 -6.87
CA VAL A 100 7.72 2.70 -7.99
C VAL A 100 6.39 2.32 -8.64
N LEU A 101 5.34 2.09 -7.86
CA LEU A 101 4.02 1.73 -8.39
C LEU A 101 3.39 2.89 -9.17
N THR A 102 3.53 4.13 -8.69
CA THR A 102 3.09 5.34 -9.41
C THR A 102 3.87 5.57 -10.70
N MET A 103 5.16 5.22 -10.72
CA MET A 103 5.98 5.34 -11.93
C MET A 103 5.78 4.18 -12.93
N ALA A 104 5.38 3.00 -12.48
CA ALA A 104 5.13 1.85 -13.34
C ALA A 104 3.70 1.77 -13.89
N LEU A 105 2.71 2.37 -13.21
CA LEU A 105 1.29 2.26 -13.56
C LEU A 105 0.50 3.56 -13.30
N PRO A 106 -0.42 3.95 -14.21
CA PRO A 106 -1.18 5.20 -14.06
C PRO A 106 -2.11 5.14 -12.85
N TYR A 107 -2.11 6.22 -12.07
CA TYR A 107 -2.71 6.26 -10.73
C TYR A 107 -4.20 5.87 -10.69
N TYR A 108 -4.96 6.15 -11.75
CA TYR A 108 -6.39 5.82 -11.87
C TYR A 108 -6.68 4.32 -12.09
N GLN A 109 -5.71 3.50 -12.51
CA GLN A 109 -5.91 2.06 -12.73
C GLN A 109 -5.27 1.15 -11.67
N GLN A 110 -4.52 1.72 -10.73
CA GLN A 110 -3.78 0.95 -9.72
C GLN A 110 -4.70 0.05 -8.88
N VAL A 111 -5.84 0.57 -8.44
CA VAL A 111 -6.80 -0.17 -7.61
C VAL A 111 -7.44 -1.32 -8.39
N SER A 112 -7.85 -1.08 -9.63
CA SER A 112 -8.48 -2.08 -10.49
C SER A 112 -7.53 -3.25 -10.82
N ILE A 113 -6.25 -2.97 -11.08
CA ILE A 113 -5.24 -4.01 -11.38
C ILE A 113 -4.96 -4.86 -10.14
N ILE A 114 -4.79 -4.25 -8.96
CA ILE A 114 -4.55 -4.97 -7.70
C ILE A 114 -5.72 -5.90 -7.38
N ILE A 115 -6.96 -5.42 -7.53
CA ILE A 115 -8.17 -6.22 -7.34
C ILE A 115 -8.24 -7.35 -8.37
N LEU A 116 -7.90 -7.09 -9.65
CA LEU A 116 -7.89 -8.12 -10.69
C LEU A 116 -6.87 -9.23 -10.41
N TYR A 117 -5.67 -8.87 -9.94
CA TYR A 117 -4.63 -9.84 -9.56
C TYR A 117 -5.03 -10.65 -8.34
N CYS A 118 -5.59 -10.01 -7.31
CA CYS A 118 -6.09 -10.70 -6.12
C CYS A 118 -7.23 -11.67 -6.49
N SER A 119 -8.19 -11.24 -7.32
CA SER A 119 -9.29 -12.07 -7.80
C SER A 119 -8.80 -13.23 -8.70
N LYS A 120 -7.84 -12.99 -9.61
CA LYS A 120 -7.22 -14.06 -10.42
C LYS A 120 -6.44 -15.05 -9.58
N LEU A 121 -5.72 -14.58 -8.57
CA LEU A 121 -4.97 -15.45 -7.67
C LEU A 121 -5.92 -16.26 -6.79
N LEU A 122 -6.93 -15.63 -6.19
CA LEU A 122 -7.94 -16.29 -5.36
C LEU A 122 -8.73 -17.33 -6.16
N SER A 123 -9.14 -17.00 -7.39
CA SER A 123 -9.83 -17.97 -8.27
C SER A 123 -8.91 -19.12 -8.71
N LYS A 124 -7.60 -18.88 -8.86
CA LYS A 124 -6.63 -19.94 -9.17
C LYS A 124 -6.32 -20.80 -7.94
N LEU A 125 -6.30 -20.21 -6.75
CA LEU A 125 -6.14 -20.92 -5.47
C LEU A 125 -7.38 -21.76 -5.16
N LEU A 126 -8.59 -21.22 -5.34
CA LEU A 126 -9.86 -21.93 -5.20
C LEU A 126 -9.96 -23.13 -6.16
N ARG A 127 -9.45 -23.00 -7.38
CA ARG A 127 -9.36 -24.12 -8.33
C ARG A 127 -8.31 -25.17 -7.95
N LEU A 128 -7.33 -24.83 -7.13
CA LEU A 128 -6.33 -25.77 -6.61
C LEU A 128 -6.78 -26.41 -5.29
N LEU A 129 -7.65 -25.74 -4.53
CA LEU A 129 -8.26 -26.26 -3.29
C LEU A 129 -9.50 -27.13 -3.55
N ASN A 130 -10.17 -26.94 -4.70
CA ASN A 130 -11.33 -27.73 -5.12
C ASN A 130 -10.94 -28.86 -6.11
N LYS A 131 -9.69 -29.28 -6.07
CA LYS A 131 -9.11 -30.39 -6.84
C LYS A 131 -8.33 -31.28 -5.89
#